data_AF-A0A1B2HEZ7-F1
#
_entry.id   AF-A0A1B2HEZ7-F1
#
_cell.length_a   1.000
_cell.length_b   1.000
_cell.length_c   1.000
_cell.angle_alpha   90.00
_cell.angle_beta   90.00
_cell.angle_gamma   90.00
#
_symmetry.space_group_name_H-M   'P 1'
#
loop_
_entity.id
_entity.type
_entity.pdbx_description
1 polymer ?
#
loop_
_entity_poly.entity_id
_entity_poly.type
_entity_poly.pdbx_seq_one_letter_code
_entity_poly.pdbx_strand_id
1 'polypeptide(L)'
;MNRFRVSELPKDRVLVVAHLTSADGLEEAVSDGADVVEFDGELELPSLTETVDVVTIPAGDEDFTLAAATVAALSGARAVRASDVRQARKVVEMVASVTGTRPPARAVRALA
;
A
#
# COMPACT_ATOMS: atom_id res chain seq x y z
N MET A 1 -2.19 -12.66 16.92
CA MET A 1 -2.46 -11.27 17.34
C MET A 1 -2.80 -10.51 16.08
N ASN A 2 -4.09 -10.25 15.84
CA ASN A 2 -4.57 -9.76 14.54
C ASN A 2 -4.46 -8.24 14.54
N ARG A 3 -3.53 -7.68 13.75
CA ARG A 3 -3.25 -6.24 13.74
C ARG A 3 -3.84 -5.61 12.49
N PHE A 4 -5.11 -5.26 12.55
CA PHE A 4 -5.71 -4.30 11.62
C PHE A 4 -5.52 -2.89 12.18
N ARG A 5 -5.09 -1.95 11.35
CA ARG A 5 -5.05 -0.54 11.74
C ARG A 5 -5.67 0.37 10.70
N VAL A 6 -6.91 0.08 10.30
CA VAL A 6 -7.71 1.05 9.53
C VAL A 6 -9.20 0.80 9.80
N SER A 7 -9.84 1.62 10.65
CA SER A 7 -11.31 1.62 10.81
C SER A 7 -12.01 2.45 9.74
N GLU A 8 -11.30 3.38 9.10
CA GLU A 8 -11.75 4.20 7.97
C GLU A 8 -10.65 4.27 6.91
N LEU A 9 -10.97 3.85 5.69
CA LEU A 9 -10.00 3.78 4.61
C LEU A 9 -9.61 5.20 4.15
N PRO A 10 -8.30 5.54 4.14
CA PRO A 10 -7.88 6.86 3.69
C PRO A 10 -8.21 7.05 2.21
N LYS A 11 -8.81 8.20 1.88
CA LYS A 11 -9.34 8.50 0.54
C LYS A 11 -8.30 9.18 -0.37
N ASP A 12 -7.20 9.63 0.21
CA ASP A 12 -6.19 10.49 -0.40
C ASP A 12 -4.90 9.74 -0.78
N ARG A 13 -4.79 8.43 -0.47
CA ARG A 13 -3.61 7.63 -0.79
C ARG A 13 -3.95 6.21 -1.22
N VAL A 14 -3.05 5.62 -1.99
CA VAL A 14 -3.11 4.20 -2.36
C VAL A 14 -2.59 3.36 -1.20
N LEU A 15 -3.34 2.30 -0.87
CA LEU A 15 -2.98 1.37 0.19
C LEU A 15 -1.98 0.32 -0.30
N VAL A 16 -1.02 -0.04 0.55
CA VAL A 16 -0.12 -1.18 0.30
C VAL A 16 -0.61 -2.37 1.13
N VAL A 17 -0.97 -3.45 0.43
CA VAL A 17 -1.44 -4.71 1.02
C VAL A 17 -0.31 -5.73 0.97
N ALA A 18 0.15 -6.17 2.14
CA ALA A 18 1.08 -7.28 2.26
C ALA A 18 0.29 -8.60 2.32
N HIS A 19 0.73 -9.61 1.57
CA HIS A 19 0.20 -10.97 1.68
C HIS A 19 1.25 -11.86 2.33
N LEU A 20 0.91 -12.48 3.46
CA LEU A 20 1.81 -13.31 4.26
C LEU A 20 1.27 -14.73 4.38
N THR A 21 2.16 -15.71 4.27
CA THR A 21 1.85 -17.13 4.48
C THR A 21 2.18 -17.59 5.91
N SER A 22 2.83 -16.75 6.72
CA SER A 22 3.16 -17.02 8.12
C SER A 22 3.14 -15.73 8.96
N ALA A 23 2.94 -15.87 10.27
CA ALA A 23 2.78 -14.73 11.18
C ALA A 23 4.12 -14.05 11.47
N ASP A 24 5.23 -14.74 11.22
CA ASP A 24 6.59 -14.27 11.51
C ASP A 24 6.95 -13.02 10.69
N GLY A 25 6.39 -12.88 9.48
CA GLY A 25 6.61 -11.72 8.61
C GLY A 25 5.77 -10.48 8.97
N LEU A 26 4.89 -10.56 9.96
CA LEU A 26 3.96 -9.46 10.28
C LEU A 26 4.67 -8.18 10.72
N GLU A 27 5.63 -8.31 11.64
CA GLU A 27 6.35 -7.15 12.18
C GLU A 27 7.18 -6.46 11.10
N GLU A 28 7.81 -7.24 10.23
CA GLU A 28 8.58 -6.74 9.09
C GLU A 28 7.68 -6.02 8.09
N ALA A 29 6.55 -6.62 7.68
CA ALA A 29 5.60 -5.99 6.76
C ALA A 29 5.05 -4.66 7.31
N VAL A 30 4.75 -4.60 8.61
CA VAL A 30 4.33 -3.35 9.27
C VAL A 30 5.46 -2.33 9.29
N SER A 31 6.69 -2.77 9.61
CA SER A 31 7.87 -1.90 9.63
C SER A 31 8.21 -1.33 8.24
N ASP A 32 7.97 -2.10 7.19
CA ASP A 32 8.15 -1.67 5.80
C ASP A 32 6.99 -0.81 5.29
N GLY A 33 5.95 -0.66 6.10
CA GLY A 33 4.88 0.31 5.89
C GLY A 33 3.66 -0.26 5.20
N ALA A 34 3.32 -1.52 5.37
CA ALA A 34 2.04 -2.08 4.93
C ALA A 34 0.87 -1.36 5.64
N ASP A 35 -0.17 -0.99 4.88
CA ASP A 35 -1.41 -0.48 5.47
C ASP A 35 -2.31 -1.63 5.94
N VAL A 36 -2.31 -2.72 5.18
CA VAL A 36 -3.11 -3.92 5.40
C VAL A 36 -2.21 -5.14 5.29
N VAL A 37 -2.39 -6.10 6.19
CA VAL A 37 -1.69 -7.38 6.15
C VAL A 37 -2.72 -8.49 6.05
N GLU A 38 -2.67 -9.24 4.96
CA GLU A 38 -3.47 -10.43 4.68
C GLU A 38 -2.67 -11.68 5.07
N PHE A 39 -3.33 -12.66 5.67
CA PHE A 39 -2.73 -13.91 6.10
C PHE A 39 -3.44 -15.09 5.45
N ASP A 40 -2.69 -16.06 4.93
CA ASP A 40 -3.22 -17.31 4.36
C ASP A 40 -3.65 -18.26 5.51
N GLY A 41 -4.85 -18.03 6.05
CA GLY A 41 -5.45 -18.81 7.14
C GLY A 41 -6.87 -18.38 7.48
N GLU A 42 -7.61 -19.21 8.21
CA GLU A 42 -8.99 -18.93 8.60
C GLU A 42 -9.03 -17.77 9.61
N LEU A 43 -9.67 -16.66 9.23
CA LEU A 43 -9.73 -15.42 9.99
C LEU A 43 -11.14 -14.83 9.92
N GLU A 44 -11.74 -14.57 11.07
CA GLU A 44 -12.90 -13.67 11.16
C GLU A 44 -12.42 -12.24 10.87
N LEU A 45 -12.81 -11.71 9.71
CA LEU A 45 -12.53 -10.33 9.34
C LEU A 45 -13.46 -9.40 10.16
N PRO A 46 -12.96 -8.28 10.71
CA PRO A 46 -13.85 -7.21 11.13
C PRO A 46 -14.66 -6.74 9.92
N SER A 47 -15.92 -6.37 10.11
CA SER A 47 -16.75 -5.83 9.03
C SER A 47 -16.11 -4.53 8.53
N LEU A 48 -15.46 -4.58 7.36
CA LEU A 48 -15.05 -3.39 6.63
C LEU A 48 -16.30 -2.57 6.32
N THR A 49 -16.25 -1.28 6.64
CA THR A 49 -17.36 -0.37 6.39
C THR A 49 -17.47 0.00 4.90
N GLU A 50 -16.37 -0.16 4.15
CA GLU A 50 -16.26 0.13 2.73
C GLU A 50 -15.43 -0.95 2.01
N THR A 51 -15.75 -1.24 0.74
CA THR A 51 -14.98 -2.16 -0.13
C THR A 51 -13.94 -1.38 -0.93
N VAL A 52 -12.73 -1.94 -1.07
CA VAL A 52 -11.66 -1.37 -1.90
C VAL A 52 -11.20 -2.41 -2.91
N ASP A 53 -11.14 -2.02 -4.18
CA ASP A 53 -10.56 -2.83 -5.24
C ASP A 53 -9.04 -2.88 -5.07
N VAL A 54 -8.52 -4.09 -4.92
CA VAL A 54 -7.09 -4.36 -4.75
C VAL A 54 -6.52 -4.87 -6.06
N VAL A 55 -5.57 -4.13 -6.63
CA VAL A 55 -4.80 -4.61 -7.78
C VAL A 55 -3.69 -5.53 -7.29
N THR A 56 -3.76 -6.80 -7.66
CA THR A 56 -2.72 -7.76 -7.33
C THR A 56 -1.61 -7.72 -8.35
N ILE A 57 -0.39 -7.48 -7.87
CA ILE A 57 0.80 -7.53 -8.71
C ILE A 57 1.45 -8.90 -8.47
N PRO A 58 1.59 -9.74 -9.51
CA PRO A 58 2.21 -11.03 -9.36
C PRO A 58 3.68 -10.87 -8.99
N ALA A 59 4.18 -11.75 -8.11
CA ALA A 59 5.60 -11.85 -7.86
C ALA A 59 6.32 -12.23 -9.16
N GLY A 60 7.43 -11.54 -9.45
CA GLY A 60 8.22 -11.74 -10.64
C GLY A 60 9.54 -10.98 -10.53
N ASP A 61 10.12 -10.63 -11.67
CA ASP A 61 11.24 -9.69 -11.70
C ASP A 61 10.85 -8.39 -10.98
N GLU A 62 11.74 -7.87 -10.14
CA GLU A 62 11.50 -6.67 -9.33
C GLU A 62 11.16 -5.47 -10.22
N ASP A 63 11.88 -5.29 -11.34
CA ASP A 63 11.69 -4.15 -12.23
C ASP A 63 10.29 -4.18 -12.87
N PHE A 64 9.83 -5.35 -13.31
CA PHE A 64 8.50 -5.51 -13.87
C PHE A 64 7.40 -5.35 -12.82
N THR A 65 7.64 -5.83 -11.60
CA THR A 65 6.71 -5.70 -10.47
C THR A 65 6.51 -4.23 -10.09
N LEU A 66 7.59 -3.45 -10.02
CA LEU A 66 7.54 -2.02 -9.70
C LEU A 66 6.97 -1.19 -10.85
N ALA A 67 7.25 -1.56 -12.10
CA ALA A 67 6.62 -0.93 -13.26
C ALA A 67 5.10 -1.16 -13.26
N ALA A 68 4.65 -2.38 -12.99
CA ALA A 68 3.22 -2.69 -12.85
C ALA A 68 2.57 -1.90 -11.70
N ALA A 69 3.26 -1.75 -10.56
CA ALA A 69 2.78 -0.95 -9.42
C ALA A 69 2.62 0.53 -9.79
N THR A 70 3.58 1.06 -10.53
CA THR A 70 3.55 2.43 -11.05
C THR A 70 2.33 2.64 -11.93
N VAL A 71 2.12 1.75 -12.91
CA VAL A 71 0.98 1.82 -13.84
C VAL A 71 -0.35 1.69 -13.11
N ALA A 72 -0.46 0.74 -12.16
CA ALA A 72 -1.67 0.56 -11.36
C ALA A 72 -2.00 1.83 -10.56
N ALA A 73 -1.02 2.41 -9.87
CA ALA A 73 -1.21 3.64 -9.08
C ALA A 73 -1.59 4.84 -9.97
N LEU A 74 -0.93 5.02 -11.12
CA LEU A 74 -1.28 6.07 -12.10
C LEU A 74 -2.68 5.88 -12.68
N SER A 75 -3.13 4.64 -12.82
CA SER A 75 -4.48 4.31 -13.31
C SER A 75 -5.58 4.49 -12.26
N GLY A 76 -5.23 4.91 -11.04
CA GLY A 76 -6.19 5.20 -9.97
C GLY A 76 -6.50 4.03 -9.04
N ALA A 77 -5.66 2.98 -9.01
CA ALA A 77 -5.80 1.90 -8.05
C ALA A 77 -5.86 2.44 -6.62
N ARG A 78 -6.83 1.97 -5.82
CA ARG A 78 -6.99 2.36 -4.41
C ARG A 78 -6.14 1.52 -3.47
N ALA A 79 -5.79 0.30 -3.88
CA ALA A 79 -4.87 -0.57 -3.17
C ALA A 79 -4.05 -1.39 -4.16
N VAL A 80 -2.79 -1.66 -3.79
CA VAL A 80 -1.90 -2.57 -4.51
C VAL A 80 -1.43 -3.67 -3.56
N ARG A 81 -1.55 -4.94 -3.99
CA ARG A 81 -0.98 -6.07 -3.28
C ARG A 81 0.44 -6.30 -3.76
N ALA A 82 1.40 -6.26 -2.84
CA ALA A 82 2.82 -6.35 -3.14
C ALA A 82 3.52 -7.41 -2.29
N SER A 83 4.48 -8.09 -2.91
CA SER A 83 5.40 -9.02 -2.25
C SER A 83 6.51 -8.28 -1.50
N ASP A 84 7.03 -7.19 -2.08
CA ASP A 84 7.95 -6.25 -1.43
C ASP A 84 7.21 -4.95 -1.08
N VAL A 85 6.85 -4.84 0.20
CA VAL A 85 6.11 -3.70 0.74
C VAL A 85 6.93 -2.41 0.66
N ARG A 86 8.22 -2.49 1.00
CA ARG A 86 9.10 -1.32 1.08
C ARG A 86 9.26 -0.67 -0.29
N GLN A 87 9.51 -1.46 -1.32
CA GLN A 87 9.69 -0.92 -2.68
C GLN A 87 8.35 -0.45 -3.27
N ALA A 88 7.27 -1.21 -3.07
CA ALA A 88 5.94 -0.79 -3.52
C ALA A 88 5.52 0.54 -2.88
N ARG A 89 5.78 0.73 -1.58
CA ARG A 89 5.50 1.98 -0.87
C ARG A 89 6.24 3.16 -1.51
N LYS A 90 7.54 3.03 -1.78
CA LYS A 90 8.33 4.09 -2.43
C LYS A 90 7.75 4.47 -3.79
N VAL A 91 7.40 3.48 -4.61
CA VAL A 91 6.83 3.71 -5.95
C VAL A 91 5.48 4.42 -5.87
N VAL A 92 4.57 3.94 -5.02
CA VAL A 92 3.25 4.56 -4.82
C VAL A 92 3.37 5.99 -4.30
N GLU A 93 4.27 6.24 -3.35
CA GLU A 93 4.53 7.59 -2.84
C GLU A 93 5.13 8.50 -3.91
N MET A 94 6.03 7.98 -4.74
CA MET A 94 6.60 8.70 -5.88
C MET A 94 5.50 9.07 -6.88
N VAL A 95 4.61 8.14 -7.22
CA VAL A 95 3.45 8.42 -8.10
C VAL A 95 2.58 9.51 -7.49
N ALA A 96 2.23 9.43 -6.20
CA ALA A 96 1.42 10.44 -5.53
C ALA A 96 2.08 11.83 -5.52
N SER A 97 3.42 11.89 -5.42
CA SER A 97 4.18 13.12 -5.57
C SER A 97 4.13 13.65 -7.01
N VAL A 98 4.27 12.79 -8.01
CA VAL A 98 4.20 13.16 -9.44
C VAL A 98 2.81 13.66 -9.82
N THR A 99 1.74 13.03 -9.33
CA THR A 99 0.37 13.42 -9.61
C THR A 99 -0.15 14.56 -8.74
N GLY A 100 0.65 15.02 -7.77
CA GLY A 100 0.28 16.13 -6.87
C GLY A 100 -0.82 15.78 -5.86
N THR A 101 -1.03 14.50 -5.56
CA THR A 101 -2.04 14.03 -4.59
C THR A 101 -1.46 13.86 -3.19
N ARG A 102 -0.13 13.77 -3.06
CA ARG A 102 0.54 13.77 -1.77
C ARG A 102 0.60 15.19 -1.19
N PRO A 103 0.11 15.44 0.03
CA PRO A 103 0.29 16.73 0.69
C PRO A 103 1.79 17.07 0.85
N PRO A 104 2.20 18.34 0.64
CA PRO A 104 3.59 18.73 0.82
C PRO A 104 3.97 18.55 2.30
N ALA A 105 5.11 17.90 2.55
CA ALA A 105 5.62 17.69 3.92
C ALA A 105 5.89 19.02 4.65
N ARG A 106 6.22 20.08 3.89
CA ARG A 106 6.40 21.44 4.40
C ARG A 106 6.07 22.45 3.31
N ALA A 107 5.11 23.33 3.57
CA ALA A 107 4.87 24.50 2.73
C ALA A 107 5.85 25.62 3.11
N VAL A 108 6.67 26.09 2.16
CA VAL A 108 7.60 27.21 2.34
C VAL A 108 7.30 28.31 1.33
N ARG A 109 7.33 29.58 1.77
CA ARG A 109 7.25 30.74 0.88
C ARG A 109 8.67 31.22 0.60
N ALA A 110 9.26 30.73 -0.50
CA ALA A 110 10.66 30.94 -0.84
C ALA A 110 10.95 32.24 -1.60
N LEU A 111 9.90 33.00 -1.95
CA LEU A 111 10.02 34.28 -2.65
C LEU A 111 9.55 35.40 -1.73
N ALA A 112 10.52 36.17 -1.24
CA ALA A 112 10.38 37.45 -0.54
C ALA A 112 11.25 38.48 -1.25
#